data_AF-A0A2V2U2E3-F1
#
_entry.id   AF-A0A2V2U2E3-F1
#
_cell.length_a   1.000
_cell.length_b   1.000
_cell.length_c   1.000
_cell.angle_alpha   90.00
_cell.angle_beta   90.00
_cell.angle_gamma   90.00
#
_symmetry.space_group_name_H-M   'P 1'
#
loop_
_entity.id
_entity.type
_entity.pdbx_description
1 polymer ?
#
loop_
_entity_poly.entity_id
_entity_poly.type
_entity_poly.pdbx_seq_one_letter_code
_entity_poly.pdbx_strand_id
1 'polypeptide(L)'
;MKYKKFSSTNQLLQGETKVIQYSIIDCIVYLKEIKGLSTQTLIVFSAALKHLYDMNDIILNWKKINSFIGELARTVKDRAHTRQEIEKILEKCDERKKSYDLVAKFSRSSNWSVA
;
A
#
# COMPACT_ATOMS: atom_id res chain seq x y z
N MET A 1 21.61 0.44 -16.54
CA MET A 1 21.51 -0.31 -15.27
C MET A 1 21.41 -1.81 -15.57
N LYS A 2 22.36 -2.62 -15.12
CA LYS A 2 22.33 -4.10 -15.29
C LYS A 2 21.53 -4.72 -14.15
N TYR A 3 20.44 -5.42 -14.46
CA TYR A 3 19.71 -6.19 -13.47
C TYR A 3 20.51 -7.43 -13.08
N LYS A 4 20.72 -7.64 -11.77
CA LYS A 4 21.12 -8.97 -11.26
C LYS A 4 19.85 -9.80 -11.16
N LYS A 5 19.66 -10.70 -12.11
CA LYS A 5 18.66 -11.76 -11.99
C LYS A 5 19.15 -12.72 -10.90
N PHE A 6 18.49 -12.73 -9.76
CA PHE A 6 18.80 -13.69 -8.69
C PHE A 6 18.03 -14.98 -8.96
N SER A 7 18.74 -16.10 -8.98
CA SER A 7 18.16 -17.42 -9.25
C SER A 7 17.68 -18.11 -7.97
N SER A 8 18.17 -17.68 -6.80
CA SER A 8 17.78 -18.23 -5.49
C SER A 8 17.68 -17.14 -4.43
N THR A 9 16.70 -17.26 -3.51
CA THR A 9 16.48 -16.36 -2.37
C THR A 9 17.70 -16.25 -1.46
N ASN A 10 18.45 -17.35 -1.29
CA ASN A 10 19.67 -17.39 -0.47
C ASN A 10 20.79 -16.46 -0.98
N GLN A 11 20.80 -16.13 -2.28
CA GLN A 11 21.78 -15.20 -2.84
C GLN A 11 21.54 -13.75 -2.40
N LEU A 12 20.33 -13.43 -1.93
CA LEU A 12 19.97 -12.11 -1.40
C LEU A 12 20.52 -11.89 0.02
N LEU A 13 20.87 -12.97 0.71
CA LEU A 13 21.29 -12.95 2.12
C LEU A 13 22.81 -12.94 2.31
N GLN A 14 23.58 -13.31 1.28
CA GLN A 14 25.04 -13.49 1.36
C GLN A 14 25.86 -12.20 1.14
N GLY A 15 25.21 -11.03 1.08
CA GLY A 15 25.87 -9.76 0.79
C GLY A 15 26.22 -8.93 2.03
N GLU A 16 27.19 -8.03 1.90
CA GLU A 16 27.39 -6.97 2.90
C GLU A 16 26.12 -6.12 3.04
N THR A 17 25.78 -5.76 4.28
CA THR A 17 24.57 -5.00 4.63
C THR A 17 24.40 -3.71 3.82
N LYS A 18 25.50 -3.02 3.52
CA LYS A 18 25.51 -1.80 2.67
C LYS A 18 25.10 -2.11 1.22
N VAL A 19 25.64 -3.18 0.62
CA VAL A 19 25.38 -3.55 -0.77
C VAL A 19 23.93 -3.99 -0.95
N ILE A 20 23.39 -4.72 0.03
CA ILE A 20 21.98 -5.11 0.09
C ILE A 20 21.10 -3.86 0.13
N GLN A 21 21.44 -2.91 1.00
CA GLN A 21 20.67 -1.67 1.13
C GLN A 21 20.64 -0.86 -0.16
N TYR A 22 21.78 -0.68 -0.84
CA TYR A 22 21.83 -0.01 -2.15
C TYR A 22 21.01 -0.74 -3.21
N SER A 23 21.09 -2.07 -3.25
CA SER A 23 20.33 -2.89 -4.18
C SER A 23 18.81 -2.76 -3.97
N ILE A 24 18.36 -2.66 -2.73
CA ILE A 24 16.95 -2.43 -2.39
C ILE A 24 16.50 -1.04 -2.83
N ILE A 25 17.32 -0.01 -2.58
CA ILE A 25 17.01 1.37 -2.98
C ILE A 25 16.90 1.46 -4.50
N ASP A 26 17.86 0.90 -5.24
CA ASP A 26 17.82 0.89 -6.71
C ASP A 26 16.57 0.17 -7.24
N CYS A 27 16.16 -0.92 -6.59
CA CYS A 27 14.93 -1.63 -6.95
C CYS A 27 13.70 -0.74 -6.71
N ILE A 28 13.60 -0.06 -5.57
CA ILE A 28 12.49 0.84 -5.25
C ILE A 28 12.43 2.01 -6.25
N VAL A 29 13.57 2.62 -6.57
CA VAL A 29 13.66 3.69 -7.57
C VAL A 29 13.21 3.20 -8.94
N TYR A 30 13.66 2.02 -9.37
CA TYR A 30 13.22 1.40 -10.62
C TYR A 30 11.70 1.16 -10.64
N LEU A 31 11.13 0.62 -9.56
CA LEU A 31 9.70 0.37 -9.46
C LEU A 31 8.88 1.68 -9.49
N LYS A 32 9.42 2.75 -8.92
CA LYS A 32 8.78 4.06 -8.88
C LYS A 32 8.87 4.79 -10.23
N GLU A 33 10.07 4.91 -10.80
CA GLU A 33 10.32 5.74 -11.98
C GLU A 33 10.02 5.02 -13.30
N ILE A 34 10.37 3.73 -13.42
CA ILE A 34 10.24 3.01 -14.69
C ILE A 34 8.90 2.29 -14.78
N LYS A 35 8.42 1.72 -13.67
CA LYS A 35 7.12 1.01 -13.63
C LYS A 35 5.94 1.88 -13.19
N GLY A 36 6.18 3.09 -12.63
CA GLY A 36 5.11 3.99 -12.21
C GLY A 36 4.20 3.41 -11.11
N LEU A 37 4.73 2.54 -10.24
CA LEU A 37 3.93 1.90 -9.18
C LEU A 37 3.48 2.91 -8.13
N SER A 38 2.28 2.68 -7.59
CA SER A 38 1.75 3.53 -6.51
C SER A 38 2.61 3.43 -5.25
N THR A 39 2.70 4.52 -4.49
CA THR A 39 3.39 4.57 -3.20
C THR A 39 2.87 3.50 -2.24
N GLN A 40 1.56 3.22 -2.26
CA GLN A 40 0.95 2.17 -1.44
C GLN A 40 1.55 0.79 -1.76
N THR A 41 1.69 0.47 -3.05
CA THR A 41 2.27 -0.79 -3.49
C THR A 41 3.73 -0.89 -3.05
N LEU A 42 4.50 0.20 -3.16
CA LEU A 42 5.90 0.25 -2.72
C LEU A 42 6.06 0.05 -1.21
N ILE A 43 5.15 0.61 -0.39
CA ILE A 43 5.14 0.41 1.07
C ILE A 43 4.92 -1.06 1.40
N VAL A 44 3.95 -1.71 0.75
CA VAL A 44 3.69 -3.15 0.96
C VAL A 44 4.91 -3.98 0.56
N PHE A 45 5.57 -3.64 -0.55
CA PHE A 45 6.78 -4.31 -1.01
C PHE A 45 7.94 -4.14 -0.03
N SER A 46 8.14 -2.92 0.48
CA SER A 46 9.15 -2.62 1.50
C SER A 46 8.89 -3.37 2.79
N ALA A 47 7.63 -3.48 3.22
CA ALA A 47 7.25 -4.27 4.40
C ALA A 47 7.56 -5.76 4.21
N ALA A 48 7.27 -6.33 3.03
CA ALA A 48 7.62 -7.71 2.73
C ALA A 48 9.14 -7.95 2.77
N LEU A 49 9.92 -7.05 2.19
CA LEU A 49 11.39 -7.09 2.28
C LEU A 49 11.85 -6.99 3.73
N LYS A 50 11.27 -6.07 4.51
CA LYS A 50 11.56 -5.93 5.93
C LYS A 50 11.36 -7.22 6.70
N HIS A 51 10.20 -7.85 6.54
CA HIS A 51 9.94 -9.13 7.18
C HIS A 51 10.94 -10.19 6.77
N LEU A 52 11.32 -10.26 5.49
CA LEU A 52 12.32 -11.23 5.03
C LEU A 52 13.66 -11.04 5.76
N TYR A 53 14.17 -9.81 5.84
CA TYR A 53 15.48 -9.57 6.47
C TYR A 53 15.42 -9.63 8.00
N ASP A 54 14.33 -9.20 8.61
CA ASP A 54 14.09 -9.32 10.06
C ASP A 54 14.03 -10.80 10.47
N MET A 55 13.43 -11.69 9.66
CA MET A 55 13.41 -13.14 9.91
C MET A 55 14.78 -13.82 9.73
N ASN A 56 15.72 -13.17 9.06
CA ASN A 56 17.08 -13.67 8.85
C ASN A 56 18.11 -12.95 9.75
N ASP A 57 17.66 -12.16 10.75
CA ASP A 57 18.49 -11.39 11.68
C ASP A 57 19.46 -10.39 11.02
N ILE A 58 19.12 -9.90 9.81
CA ILE A 58 19.93 -8.92 9.08
C ILE A 58 19.44 -7.51 9.39
N ILE A 59 20.21 -6.78 10.19
CA ILE A 59 19.89 -5.39 10.59
C ILE A 59 20.19 -4.43 9.44
N LEU A 60 19.13 -3.92 8.80
CA LEU A 60 19.19 -2.89 7.75
C LEU A 60 18.63 -1.56 8.26
N ASN A 61 19.18 -0.45 7.75
CA ASN A 61 18.65 0.88 8.07
C ASN A 61 17.40 1.19 7.23
N TRP A 62 16.24 0.75 7.72
CA TRP A 62 14.94 0.94 7.10
C TRP A 62 14.50 2.41 7.01
N LYS A 63 14.95 3.28 7.91
CA LYS A 63 14.64 4.73 7.84
C LYS A 63 15.13 5.33 6.53
N LYS A 64 16.36 4.96 6.12
CA LYS A 64 16.94 5.41 4.85
C LYS A 64 16.26 4.79 3.63
N ILE A 65 15.75 3.56 3.73
CA ILE A 65 15.02 2.95 2.60
C ILE A 65 13.66 3.63 2.42
N ASN A 66 12.93 3.84 3.51
CA ASN A 66 11.58 4.42 3.48
C ASN A 66 11.56 5.87 2.98
N SER A 67 12.64 6.64 3.16
CA SER A 67 12.72 8.01 2.61
C SER A 67 12.65 8.06 1.08
N PHE A 68 13.01 6.98 0.37
CA PHE A 68 12.94 6.95 -1.10
C PHE A 68 11.54 6.61 -1.63
N ILE A 69 10.69 5.98 -0.82
CA ILE A 69 9.33 5.57 -1.21
C ILE A 69 8.45 6.83 -1.36
N GLY A 70 8.54 7.76 -0.41
CA GLY A 70 7.75 8.99 -0.35
C GLY A 70 6.51 8.85 0.53
N GLU A 71 5.76 9.94 0.67
CA GLU A 71 4.58 9.99 1.53
C GLU A 71 3.33 9.44 0.85
N LEU A 72 2.49 8.76 1.63
CA LEU A 72 1.19 8.29 1.18
C LEU A 72 0.21 9.46 1.20
N ALA A 73 -0.09 10.04 0.03
CA ALA A 73 -1.20 10.97 -0.08
C ALA A 73 -2.52 10.19 0.14
N ARG A 74 -3.19 10.41 1.27
CA ARG A 74 -4.58 9.93 1.46
C ARG A 74 -5.50 10.73 0.54
N THR A 75 -5.70 10.25 -0.66
CA THR A 75 -6.74 10.77 -1.55
C THR A 75 -7.83 9.71 -1.70
N VAL A 76 -8.62 9.55 -0.64
CA VAL A 76 -9.98 9.02 -0.79
C VAL A 76 -10.91 10.10 -0.27
N LYS A 77 -11.24 11.04 -1.15
CA LYS A 77 -12.37 11.94 -0.94
C LYS A 77 -13.61 11.21 -1.48
N ASP A 78 -14.09 10.22 -0.74
CA ASP A 78 -15.39 9.64 -1.05
C ASP A 78 -16.42 10.76 -0.93
N ARG A 79 -17.02 11.15 -2.05
CA ARG A 79 -18.12 12.11 -2.05
C ARG A 79 -19.31 11.47 -1.34
N ALA A 80 -19.89 12.20 -0.38
CA ALA A 80 -21.15 11.81 0.21
C ALA A 80 -22.23 11.73 -0.88
N HIS A 81 -22.95 10.61 -0.95
CA HIS A 81 -24.01 10.43 -1.94
C HIS A 81 -25.15 11.41 -1.66
N THR A 82 -25.77 11.93 -2.72
CA THR A 82 -26.99 12.73 -2.55
C THR A 82 -28.18 11.83 -2.22
N ARG A 83 -29.24 12.40 -1.64
CA ARG A 83 -30.46 11.66 -1.31
C ARG A 83 -31.06 10.97 -2.54
N GLN A 84 -31.02 11.63 -3.70
CA GLN A 84 -31.50 11.11 -4.98
C GLN A 84 -30.68 9.91 -5.47
N GLU A 85 -29.35 9.95 -5.30
CA GLU A 85 -28.47 8.83 -5.64
C GLU A 85 -28.72 7.63 -4.70
N ILE A 86 -29.01 7.88 -3.41
CA ILE A 86 -29.36 6.84 -2.45
C ILE A 86 -30.70 6.19 -2.83
N GLU A 87 -31.72 6.99 -3.16
CA GLU A 87 -33.05 6.51 -3.56
C GLU A 87 -32.98 5.63 -4.81
N LYS A 88 -32.22 6.04 -5.84
CA LYS A 88 -32.02 5.24 -7.05
C LYS A 88 -31.29 3.91 -6.80
N ILE A 89 -30.39 3.86 -5.82
CA ILE A 89 -29.73 2.62 -5.40
C ILE A 89 -30.73 1.72 -4.67
N LEU A 90 -31.55 2.29 -3.79
CA LEU A 90 -32.57 1.56 -3.04
C LEU A 90 -33.71 1.04 -3.91
N GLU A 91 -34.05 1.72 -5.00
CA GLU A 91 -35.06 1.27 -5.95
C GLU A 91 -34.59 0.01 -6.71
N LYS A 92 -33.29 -0.07 -7.01
CA LYS A 92 -32.70 -1.19 -7.77
C LYS A 92 -32.31 -2.40 -6.91
N CYS A 93 -32.17 -2.23 -5.59
CA CYS A 93 -31.75 -3.29 -4.67
C CYS A 93 -32.93 -4.15 -4.17
N ASP A 94 -32.72 -5.45 -3.98
CA ASP A 94 -33.67 -6.35 -3.27
C ASP A 94 -33.81 -5.93 -1.80
N GLU A 95 -34.94 -6.23 -1.14
CA GLU A 95 -35.22 -5.79 0.25
C GLU A 95 -34.09 -6.09 1.24
N ARG A 96 -33.43 -7.25 1.15
CA ARG A 96 -32.27 -7.58 2.00
C ARG A 96 -31.04 -6.74 1.69
N LYS A 97 -30.81 -6.40 0.43
CA LYS A 97 -29.67 -5.55 0.01
C LYS A 97 -29.89 -4.10 0.44
N LYS A 98 -31.14 -3.62 0.43
CA LYS A 98 -31.50 -2.28 0.93
C LYS A 98 -31.08 -2.08 2.39
N SER A 99 -31.33 -3.06 3.27
CA SER A 99 -30.94 -2.96 4.68
C SER A 99 -29.42 -2.94 4.86
N TYR A 100 -28.68 -3.77 4.11
CA TYR A 100 -27.21 -3.77 4.19
C TYR A 100 -26.61 -2.46 3.66
N ASP A 101 -27.09 -1.96 2.52
CA ASP A 101 -26.59 -0.72 1.91
C ASP A 101 -26.88 0.51 2.78
N LEU A 102 -28.05 0.56 3.43
CA LEU A 102 -28.39 1.63 4.37
C LEU A 102 -27.48 1.60 5.61
N VAL A 103 -27.31 0.43 6.23
CA VAL A 103 -26.45 0.27 7.42
C VAL A 103 -25.00 0.61 7.09
N ALA A 104 -24.48 0.16 5.94
CA ALA A 104 -23.11 0.43 5.51
C ALA A 104 -22.87 1.92 5.22
N LYS A 105 -23.88 2.64 4.71
CA LYS A 105 -23.79 4.09 4.49
C LYS A 105 -23.93 4.90 5.78
N PHE A 106 -24.81 4.47 6.69
CA PHE A 106 -25.01 5.14 7.98
C PHE A 106 -23.80 4.97 8.92
N SER A 107 -23.19 3.78 8.93
CA SER A 107 -21.98 3.49 9.70
C SER A 107 -20.78 4.35 9.26
N ARG A 108 -20.65 4.62 7.96
CA ARG A 108 -19.61 5.53 7.42
C ARG A 108 -19.88 7.01 7.72
N SER A 109 -21.14 7.42 7.89
CA SER A 109 -21.52 8.80 8.21
C SER A 109 -21.37 9.18 9.69
N SER A 110 -21.34 8.19 10.59
CA SER A 110 -21.28 8.44 12.06
C SER A 110 -19.93 8.98 12.55
N ASN A 111 -18.92 9.08 11.68
CA ASN A 111 -17.66 9.77 11.96
C ASN A 111 -17.75 11.31 11.80
N TRP A 112 -18.95 11.89 11.64
CA TRP A 112 -19.15 13.34 11.48
C TRP A 112 -19.46 14.11 12.79
N SER A 113 -19.61 13.46 13.95
CA SER A 113 -19.98 14.17 15.20
C SER A 113 -18.91 14.13 16.30
N VAL A 114 -17.62 14.20 15.93
CA VAL A 114 -16.55 14.58 16.88
C VAL A 114 -15.59 15.55 16.19
N ALA A 115 -16.08 16.77 15.98
CA ALA A 115 -15.30 17.99 15.76
C ALA A 115 -16.09 19.16 16.34
#